data_AF-A0A2N1F7M6-F1
#
_entry.id   AF-A0A2N1F7M6-F1
#
_cell.length_a   1.000
_cell.length_b   1.000
_cell.length_c   1.000
_cell.angle_alpha   90.00
_cell.angle_beta   90.00
_cell.angle_gamma   90.00
#
_symmetry.space_group_name_H-M   'P 1'
#
loop_
_entity.id
_entity.type
_entity.pdbx_description
1 polymer ?
#
loop_
_entity_poly.entity_id
_entity_poly.type
_entity_poly.pdbx_seq_one_letter_code
_entity_poly.pdbx_strand_id
1 'polypeptide(L)'
;MNLFKRLFSSKAKKENTEKITLSTTTISKSELDKLKVGDTITLGNDNKVTYESKWIKASDNSYQKDIFDCREYAINMLSSTQNSEIANKFLELRKSDGKEYIGQFPNNGTKCEVELNFNNNREQLSDGIIFKAQTMEEKWDIYKYANFLFFIRSWTGDLVYFSNYIPTEEGFKVDLIVLDANKIDQKDPFFEFKVVEFLIHSHILNYKLPHPLPKSLENKVDNILGYSFSMFGNRGHYASYE
;
A
#
# COMPACT_ATOMS: atom_id res chain seq x y z
N MET A 1 -72.13 4.12 15.72
CA MET A 1 -71.52 4.60 14.46
C MET A 1 -70.14 5.12 14.83
N ASN A 2 -69.04 4.36 14.75
CA ASN A 2 -68.48 3.58 13.64
C ASN A 2 -68.35 4.41 12.36
N LEU A 3 -67.16 4.97 12.13
CA LEU A 3 -66.28 4.73 10.98
C LEU A 3 -64.96 5.51 11.27
N PHE A 4 -63.80 4.97 10.88
CA PHE A 4 -62.42 5.45 11.17
C PHE A 4 -61.74 5.01 12.47
N LYS A 5 -61.95 3.74 12.83
CA LYS A 5 -61.05 2.97 13.71
C LYS A 5 -60.50 1.75 12.95
N ARG A 6 -59.67 2.00 11.93
CA ARG A 6 -58.86 0.97 11.25
C ARG A 6 -57.99 1.67 10.21
N LEU A 7 -56.71 1.94 10.52
CA LEU A 7 -55.59 1.94 9.55
C LEU A 7 -54.23 2.30 10.16
N PHE A 8 -54.14 2.76 11.41
CA PHE A 8 -52.83 2.97 12.07
C PHE A 8 -52.72 2.15 13.36
N SER A 9 -52.65 0.84 13.19
CA SER A 9 -52.03 -0.07 14.16
C SER A 9 -51.25 -1.14 13.39
N SER A 10 -50.12 -0.76 12.80
CA SER A 10 -49.14 -1.72 12.31
C SER A 10 -47.89 -1.63 13.16
N LYS A 11 -47.65 -2.73 13.89
CA LYS A 11 -46.42 -3.05 14.61
C LYS A 11 -45.19 -2.57 13.85
N ALA A 12 -44.24 -1.99 14.57
CA ALA A 12 -42.87 -1.80 14.09
C ALA A 12 -42.35 -3.12 13.52
N LYS A 13 -42.11 -3.14 12.21
CA LYS A 13 -41.44 -4.23 11.52
C LYS A 13 -39.96 -4.09 11.88
N LYS A 14 -39.47 -4.92 12.80
CA LYS A 14 -38.04 -5.13 13.01
C LYS A 14 -37.48 -5.64 11.68
N GLU A 15 -36.75 -4.81 10.95
CA GLU A 15 -35.87 -5.29 9.90
C GLU A 15 -34.80 -6.14 10.59
N ASN A 16 -34.86 -7.46 10.38
CA ASN A 16 -33.74 -8.35 10.61
C ASN A 16 -32.69 -7.98 9.55
N THR A 17 -31.79 -7.07 9.90
CA THR A 17 -30.49 -7.02 9.23
C THR A 17 -29.75 -8.27 9.67
N GLU A 18 -29.73 -9.29 8.82
CA GLU A 18 -28.81 -10.42 8.98
C GLU A 18 -27.40 -9.83 9.02
N LYS A 19 -26.80 -9.79 10.22
CA LYS A 19 -25.37 -9.54 10.39
C LYS A 19 -24.63 -10.75 9.82
N ILE A 20 -24.35 -10.70 8.53
CA ILE A 20 -23.46 -11.65 7.88
C ILE A 20 -22.07 -11.41 8.49
N THR A 21 -21.67 -12.30 9.39
CA THR A 21 -20.34 -12.29 9.99
C THR A 21 -19.50 -13.27 9.19
N LEU A 22 -18.51 -12.76 8.46
CA LEU A 22 -17.60 -13.55 7.65
C LEU A 22 -16.25 -13.63 8.38
N SER A 23 -15.85 -14.86 8.70
CA SER A 23 -14.55 -15.19 9.28
C SER A 23 -13.65 -15.76 8.19
N THR A 24 -12.46 -15.18 7.99
CA THR A 24 -11.47 -15.66 7.02
C THR A 24 -10.46 -16.58 7.70
N THR A 25 -10.08 -17.68 7.04
CA THR A 25 -9.00 -18.57 7.49
C THR A 25 -8.01 -18.80 6.35
N THR A 26 -6.71 -18.74 6.64
CA THR A 26 -5.63 -19.07 5.70
C THR A 26 -5.46 -20.58 5.64
N ILE A 27 -5.51 -21.17 4.43
CA ILE A 27 -5.26 -22.60 4.19
C ILE A 27 -3.89 -22.73 3.52
N SER A 28 -3.07 -23.68 3.97
CA SER A 28 -1.75 -23.90 3.38
C SER A 28 -1.86 -24.58 2.00
N LYS A 29 -0.86 -24.38 1.13
CA LYS A 29 -0.86 -24.96 -0.23
C LYS A 29 -0.95 -26.49 -0.23
N SER A 30 -0.31 -27.14 0.73
CA SER A 30 -0.34 -28.60 0.89
C SER A 30 -1.68 -29.14 1.39
N GLU A 31 -2.50 -28.32 2.04
CA GLU A 31 -3.88 -28.64 2.40
C GLU A 31 -4.83 -28.40 1.23
N LEU A 32 -4.61 -27.34 0.46
CA LEU A 32 -5.37 -27.04 -0.75
C LEU A 32 -5.27 -28.18 -1.78
N ASP A 33 -4.06 -28.72 -1.97
CA ASP A 33 -3.79 -29.82 -2.92
C ASP A 33 -4.45 -31.15 -2.53
N LYS A 34 -4.97 -31.26 -1.29
CA LYS A 34 -5.63 -32.47 -0.77
C LYS A 34 -7.16 -32.39 -0.78
N LEU A 35 -7.73 -31.21 -1.09
CA LEU A 35 -9.17 -31.02 -1.10
C LEU A 35 -9.83 -31.73 -2.29
N LYS A 36 -10.96 -32.36 -2.02
CA LYS A 36 -11.80 -33.03 -3.01
C LYS A 36 -13.19 -32.39 -3.05
N VAL A 37 -13.86 -32.57 -4.17
CA VAL A 37 -15.24 -32.12 -4.36
C VAL A 37 -16.13 -32.83 -3.32
N GLY A 38 -16.74 -32.04 -2.44
CA GLY A 38 -17.59 -32.53 -1.35
C GLY A 38 -16.98 -32.34 0.05
N ASP A 39 -15.72 -31.90 0.15
CA ASP A 39 -15.10 -31.61 1.44
C ASP A 39 -15.75 -30.38 2.09
N THR A 40 -16.01 -30.49 3.40
CA THR A 40 -16.53 -29.37 4.21
C THR A 40 -15.37 -28.55 4.74
N ILE A 41 -15.31 -27.28 4.35
CA ILE A 41 -14.32 -26.33 4.88
C ILE A 41 -14.93 -25.66 6.12
N THR A 42 -14.38 -25.98 7.28
CA THR A 42 -14.75 -25.30 8.53
C THR A 42 -13.97 -23.99 8.64
N LEU A 43 -14.66 -22.86 8.47
CA LEU A 43 -14.11 -21.53 8.77
C LEU A 43 -14.26 -21.28 10.26
N GLY A 44 -13.15 -21.16 10.99
CA GLY A 44 -13.18 -20.91 12.44
C GLY A 44 -12.20 -21.71 13.29
N ASN A 45 -10.99 -21.98 12.80
CA ASN A 45 -9.87 -22.22 13.70
C ASN A 45 -9.01 -20.95 13.75
N ASP A 46 -8.98 -20.31 14.91
CA ASP A 46 -8.05 -19.24 15.30
C ASP A 46 -6.60 -19.75 15.38
N ASN A 47 -6.12 -20.40 14.32
CA ASN A 47 -4.68 -20.50 14.12
C ASN A 47 -4.24 -19.11 13.68
N LYS A 48 -3.99 -18.25 14.67
CA LYS A 48 -3.37 -16.94 14.46
C LYS A 48 -2.05 -17.22 13.75
N VAL A 49 -2.01 -16.99 12.44
CA VAL A 49 -0.77 -17.13 11.66
C VAL A 49 0.21 -16.13 12.25
N THR A 50 1.17 -16.64 13.01
CA THR A 50 2.25 -15.85 13.58
C THR A 50 3.35 -15.79 12.54
N TYR A 51 3.64 -14.59 12.06
CA TYR A 51 4.79 -14.34 11.21
C TYR A 51 5.99 -14.03 12.11
N GLU A 52 7.16 -14.62 11.84
CA GLU A 52 8.37 -14.20 12.51
C GLU A 52 8.67 -12.76 12.12
N SER A 53 8.77 -11.91 13.14
CA SER A 53 9.23 -10.54 12.99
C SER A 53 10.12 -10.22 14.17
N LYS A 54 11.24 -9.55 13.89
CA LYS A 54 12.21 -9.18 14.91
C LYS A 54 12.97 -7.93 14.53
N TRP A 55 13.41 -7.22 15.56
CA TRP A 55 14.44 -6.22 15.40
C TRP A 55 15.80 -6.90 15.19
N ILE A 56 16.52 -6.45 14.17
CA ILE A 56 17.89 -6.82 13.86
C ILE A 56 18.74 -5.58 14.11
N LYS A 57 19.79 -5.73 14.92
CA LYS A 57 20.65 -4.62 15.31
C LYS A 57 21.50 -4.12 14.15
N ALA A 58 21.88 -2.85 14.20
CA ALA A 58 22.77 -2.21 13.23
C ALA A 58 24.07 -2.99 12.97
N SER A 59 24.61 -3.67 14.00
CA SER A 59 25.81 -4.51 13.91
C SER A 59 25.61 -5.77 13.07
N ASP A 60 24.37 -6.23 12.92
CA ASP A 60 24.03 -7.54 12.38
C ASP A 60 23.44 -7.45 10.98
N ASN A 61 23.49 -6.26 10.35
CA ASN A 61 22.97 -6.03 9.00
C ASN A 61 23.77 -5.00 8.21
N SER A 62 23.62 -5.01 6.89
CA SER A 62 24.39 -4.16 5.96
C SER A 62 23.92 -2.71 5.88
N TYR A 63 22.78 -2.37 6.48
CA TYR A 63 22.20 -1.02 6.43
C TYR A 63 22.70 -0.11 7.56
N GLN A 64 23.51 -0.65 8.49
CA GLN A 64 24.13 0.10 9.59
C GLN A 64 23.12 0.85 10.48
N LYS A 65 21.87 0.35 10.53
CA LYS A 65 20.79 0.87 11.38
C LYS A 65 19.97 -0.28 11.95
N ASP A 66 19.27 -0.04 13.05
CA ASP A 66 18.33 -1.04 13.59
C ASP A 66 17.16 -1.20 12.61
N ILE A 67 16.91 -2.42 12.16
CA ILE A 67 15.85 -2.74 11.20
C ILE A 67 14.86 -3.72 11.80
N PHE A 68 13.60 -3.57 11.45
CA PHE A 68 12.56 -4.53 11.75
C PHE A 68 12.35 -5.43 10.52
N ASP A 69 12.48 -6.75 10.71
CA ASP A 69 12.32 -7.73 9.65
C ASP A 69 10.83 -8.00 9.39
N CYS A 70 10.36 -7.60 8.21
CA CYS A 70 9.00 -7.80 7.74
C CYS A 70 8.91 -8.87 6.64
N ARG A 71 10.01 -9.51 6.24
CA ARG A 71 10.08 -10.34 5.03
C ARG A 71 9.05 -11.47 5.02
N GLU A 72 8.95 -12.22 6.11
CA GLU A 72 8.02 -13.35 6.17
C GLU A 72 6.58 -12.89 5.95
N TYR A 73 6.20 -11.78 6.58
CA TYR A 73 4.89 -11.17 6.39
C TYR A 73 4.72 -10.67 4.95
N ALA A 74 5.69 -9.90 4.44
CA ALA A 74 5.61 -9.29 3.12
C ALA A 74 5.49 -10.31 1.97
N ILE A 75 6.14 -11.47 2.10
CA ILE A 75 6.17 -12.51 1.07
C ILE A 75 4.95 -13.43 1.15
N ASN A 76 4.50 -13.77 2.36
CA ASN A 76 3.47 -14.80 2.56
C ASN A 76 2.07 -14.23 2.80
N MET A 77 1.94 -12.93 3.10
CA MET A 77 0.64 -12.31 3.28
C MET A 77 -0.07 -12.18 1.93
N LEU A 78 -1.25 -12.80 1.82
CA LEU A 78 -2.13 -12.66 0.67
C LEU A 78 -3.15 -11.57 0.95
N SER A 79 -3.21 -10.58 0.07
CA SER A 79 -4.19 -9.52 0.12
C SER A 79 -5.44 -9.91 -0.65
N SER A 80 -6.60 -9.67 -0.05
CA SER A 80 -7.88 -9.71 -0.76
C SER A 80 -8.75 -8.55 -0.29
N THR A 81 -9.72 -8.18 -1.12
CA THR A 81 -10.75 -7.21 -0.76
C THR A 81 -12.11 -7.87 -0.89
N GLN A 82 -12.99 -7.63 0.09
CA GLN A 82 -14.41 -8.01 0.00
C GLN A 82 -15.22 -6.94 -0.74
N ASN A 83 -14.66 -5.75 -0.93
CA ASN A 83 -15.28 -4.71 -1.73
C ASN A 83 -15.04 -5.00 -3.22
N SER A 84 -16.11 -5.40 -3.91
CA SER A 84 -16.10 -5.71 -5.34
C SER A 84 -15.73 -4.50 -6.20
N GLU A 85 -16.04 -3.28 -5.77
CA GLU A 85 -15.65 -2.06 -6.47
C GLU A 85 -14.13 -1.92 -6.50
N ILE A 86 -13.45 -2.17 -5.37
CA ILE A 86 -11.98 -2.12 -5.28
C ILE A 86 -11.35 -3.22 -6.14
N ALA A 87 -11.90 -4.44 -6.11
CA ALA A 87 -11.41 -5.53 -6.95
C ALA A 87 -11.54 -5.21 -8.45
N ASN A 88 -12.71 -4.72 -8.86
CA ASN A 88 -12.95 -4.29 -10.24
C ASN A 88 -12.04 -3.12 -10.63
N LYS A 89 -11.83 -2.17 -9.72
CA LYS A 89 -10.97 -1.01 -9.94
C LYS A 89 -9.52 -1.43 -10.16
N PHE A 90 -8.99 -2.33 -9.33
CA PHE A 90 -7.65 -2.88 -9.51
C PHE A 90 -7.47 -3.52 -10.91
N LEU A 91 -8.44 -4.33 -11.34
CA LEU A 91 -8.42 -5.00 -12.65
C LEU A 91 -8.54 -4.00 -13.81
N GLU A 92 -9.39 -2.98 -13.68
CA GLU A 92 -9.51 -1.89 -14.65
C GLU A 92 -8.19 -1.15 -14.79
N LEU A 93 -7.58 -0.75 -13.67
CA LEU A 93 -6.33 0.00 -13.64
C LEU A 93 -5.16 -0.75 -14.28
N ARG A 94 -5.18 -2.09 -14.36
CA ARG A 94 -4.13 -2.85 -15.09
C ARG A 94 -4.09 -2.53 -16.59
N LYS A 95 -5.19 -2.02 -17.15
CA LYS A 95 -5.28 -1.61 -18.57
C LYS A 95 -4.81 -0.18 -18.80
N SER A 96 -4.59 0.60 -17.74
CA SER A 96 -4.15 1.99 -17.82
C SER A 96 -2.64 2.09 -18.08
N ASP A 97 -2.27 2.97 -19.00
CA ASP A 97 -0.89 3.41 -19.25
C ASP A 97 -0.51 4.66 -18.43
N GLY A 98 -1.44 5.18 -17.60
CA GLY A 98 -1.22 6.29 -16.68
C GLY A 98 -1.36 7.68 -17.31
N LYS A 99 -1.74 7.79 -18.60
CA LYS A 99 -1.92 9.10 -19.25
C LYS A 99 -3.03 9.93 -18.63
N GLU A 100 -4.01 9.31 -17.97
CA GLU A 100 -5.09 10.00 -17.26
C GLU A 100 -4.59 10.88 -16.10
N TYR A 101 -3.38 10.63 -15.59
CA TYR A 101 -2.78 11.44 -14.51
C TYR A 101 -2.03 12.67 -15.04
N ILE A 102 -1.84 12.82 -16.35
CA ILE A 102 -1.18 13.99 -16.92
C ILE A 102 -2.01 15.25 -16.61
N GLY A 103 -1.39 16.22 -15.93
CA GLY A 103 -2.05 17.45 -15.48
C GLY A 103 -2.89 17.29 -14.21
N GLN A 104 -2.88 16.12 -13.57
CA GLN A 104 -3.51 15.88 -12.28
C GLN A 104 -2.50 16.04 -11.15
N PHE A 105 -3.01 16.37 -9.96
CA PHE A 105 -2.23 16.51 -8.74
C PHE A 105 -2.97 15.82 -7.58
N PRO A 106 -2.26 15.43 -6.50
CA PRO A 106 -2.90 14.96 -5.29
C PRO A 106 -3.96 15.95 -4.76
N ASN A 107 -5.02 15.42 -4.16
CA ASN A 107 -6.05 16.23 -3.50
C ASN A 107 -5.42 17.08 -2.40
N ASN A 108 -5.84 18.35 -2.28
CA ASN A 108 -5.21 19.34 -1.38
C ASN A 108 -3.67 19.41 -1.55
N GLY A 109 -3.22 19.31 -2.81
CA GLY A 109 -1.80 19.28 -3.16
C GLY A 109 -1.06 20.50 -2.65
N THR A 110 -0.03 20.26 -1.84
CA THR A 110 0.96 21.27 -1.44
C THR A 110 2.31 20.96 -2.07
N LYS A 111 3.04 22.01 -2.47
CA LYS A 111 4.38 21.90 -3.04
C LYS A 111 5.41 21.88 -1.91
N CYS A 112 6.27 20.87 -1.93
CA CYS A 112 7.42 20.73 -1.06
C CYS A 112 8.71 20.70 -1.88
N GLU A 113 9.66 21.56 -1.52
CA GLU A 113 10.99 21.57 -2.13
C GLU A 113 11.87 20.57 -1.38
N VAL A 114 12.58 19.74 -2.15
CA VAL A 114 13.46 18.69 -1.63
C VAL A 114 14.75 18.66 -2.45
N GLU A 115 15.72 17.88 -2.02
CA GLU A 115 16.93 17.64 -2.81
C GLU A 115 17.29 16.16 -2.73
N LEU A 116 16.71 15.36 -3.64
CA LEU A 116 16.93 13.92 -3.72
C LEU A 116 17.66 13.59 -5.01
N ASN A 117 18.80 12.91 -4.90
CA ASN A 117 19.64 12.55 -6.04
C ASN A 117 19.71 11.02 -6.16
N PHE A 118 19.43 10.51 -7.35
CA PHE A 118 19.37 9.08 -7.62
C PHE A 118 20.34 8.73 -8.74
N ASN A 119 21.27 7.81 -8.44
CA ASN A 119 22.12 7.21 -9.46
C ASN A 119 21.35 6.06 -10.13
N ASN A 120 21.28 6.08 -11.46
CA ASN A 120 20.64 5.02 -12.23
C ASN A 120 21.57 4.48 -13.32
N ASN A 121 22.86 4.35 -13.02
CA ASN A 121 23.87 3.88 -13.97
C ASN A 121 23.81 4.59 -15.34
N ARG A 122 23.46 5.89 -15.33
CA ARG A 122 23.29 6.75 -16.51
C ARG A 122 22.10 6.40 -17.43
N GLU A 123 21.21 5.49 -17.01
CA GLU A 123 19.99 5.17 -17.74
C GLU A 123 18.88 6.18 -17.40
N GLN A 124 18.29 6.77 -18.43
CA GLN A 124 17.20 7.74 -18.28
C GLN A 124 15.86 7.05 -18.41
N LEU A 125 14.88 7.48 -17.60
CA LEU A 125 13.54 6.90 -17.60
C LEU A 125 12.79 7.36 -18.87
N SER A 126 12.32 6.38 -19.64
CA SER A 126 11.43 6.61 -20.77
C SER A 126 10.01 6.93 -20.30
N ASP A 127 9.25 7.65 -21.12
CA ASP A 127 7.84 7.90 -20.85
C ASP A 127 7.03 6.59 -20.85
N GLY A 128 6.03 6.53 -19.98
CA GLY A 128 5.12 5.40 -19.82
C GLY A 128 5.16 4.79 -18.43
N ILE A 129 5.01 3.47 -18.39
CA ILE A 129 4.95 2.66 -17.17
C ILE A 129 6.38 2.46 -16.66
N ILE A 130 6.66 2.96 -15.45
CA ILE A 130 7.92 2.68 -14.74
C ILE A 130 7.76 1.47 -13.83
N PHE A 131 6.65 1.41 -13.11
CA PHE A 131 6.29 0.28 -12.27
C PHE A 131 4.78 0.04 -12.37
N LYS A 132 4.37 -1.22 -12.54
CA LYS A 132 2.97 -1.61 -12.58
C LYS A 132 2.74 -2.84 -11.73
N ALA A 133 1.87 -2.71 -10.74
CA ALA A 133 1.46 -3.83 -9.91
C ALA A 133 0.87 -4.97 -10.78
N GLN A 134 1.35 -6.18 -10.58
CA GLN A 134 0.86 -7.41 -11.19
C GLN A 134 -0.09 -8.13 -10.23
N THR A 135 0.12 -7.97 -8.93
CA THR A 135 -0.72 -8.57 -7.88
C THR A 135 -1.21 -7.52 -6.90
N MET A 136 -2.18 -7.91 -6.05
CA MET A 136 -2.75 -7.02 -5.04
C MET A 136 -1.76 -6.73 -3.89
N GLU A 137 -0.71 -7.53 -3.73
CA GLU A 137 0.38 -7.32 -2.79
C GLU A 137 1.28 -6.16 -3.22
N GLU A 138 1.34 -5.84 -4.51
CA GLU A 138 2.05 -4.68 -5.02
C GLU A 138 1.16 -3.44 -4.93
N LYS A 139 1.49 -2.54 -4.00
CA LYS A 139 0.59 -1.46 -3.55
C LYS A 139 0.63 -0.19 -4.39
N TRP A 140 1.56 -0.11 -5.33
CA TRP A 140 1.85 1.09 -6.10
C TRP A 140 1.89 0.83 -7.60
N ASP A 141 1.47 1.82 -8.37
CA ASP A 141 1.87 2.01 -9.76
C ASP A 141 2.67 3.30 -9.86
N ILE A 142 3.69 3.30 -10.72
CA ILE A 142 4.52 4.47 -10.97
C ILE A 142 4.60 4.69 -12.48
N TYR A 143 4.28 5.91 -12.88
CA TYR A 143 4.35 6.35 -14.27
C TYR A 143 5.29 7.53 -14.41
N LYS A 144 5.86 7.68 -15.60
CA LYS A 144 6.69 8.83 -15.96
C LYS A 144 6.19 9.41 -17.27
N TYR A 145 5.95 10.72 -17.30
CA TYR A 145 5.61 11.43 -18.52
C TYR A 145 6.29 12.79 -18.53
N ALA A 146 6.95 13.12 -19.64
CA ALA A 146 7.83 14.28 -19.75
C ALA A 146 8.85 14.34 -18.58
N ASN A 147 8.74 15.35 -17.71
CA ASN A 147 9.64 15.56 -16.58
C ASN A 147 8.95 15.30 -15.23
N PHE A 148 7.95 14.40 -15.20
CA PHE A 148 7.15 14.13 -14.01
C PHE A 148 7.01 12.64 -13.71
N LEU A 149 7.01 12.31 -12.42
CA LEU A 149 6.68 11.01 -11.88
C LEU A 149 5.34 11.08 -11.14
N PHE A 150 4.55 10.03 -11.30
CA PHE A 150 3.23 9.88 -10.68
C PHE A 150 3.22 8.62 -9.84
N PHE A 151 2.88 8.72 -8.56
CA PHE A 151 2.83 7.60 -7.61
C PHE A 151 1.38 7.31 -7.21
N ILE A 152 0.85 6.20 -7.69
CA ILE A 152 -0.58 5.86 -7.62
C ILE A 152 -0.77 4.64 -6.73
N ARG A 153 -1.81 4.65 -5.89
CA ARG A 153 -2.26 3.44 -5.19
C ARG A 153 -2.85 2.44 -6.18
N SER A 154 -2.26 1.26 -6.29
CA SER A 154 -2.62 0.29 -7.33
C SER A 154 -4.06 -0.23 -7.25
N TRP A 155 -4.66 -0.18 -6.06
CA TRP A 155 -6.03 -0.66 -5.79
C TRP A 155 -7.09 0.40 -6.09
N THR A 156 -6.84 1.65 -5.71
CA THR A 156 -7.86 2.71 -5.75
C THR A 156 -7.68 3.65 -6.94
N GLY A 157 -6.46 3.76 -7.49
CA GLY A 157 -6.12 4.75 -8.50
C GLY A 157 -5.81 6.13 -7.94
N ASP A 158 -5.67 6.25 -6.61
CA ASP A 158 -5.39 7.55 -5.99
C ASP A 158 -3.97 8.00 -6.33
N LEU A 159 -3.84 9.18 -6.94
CA LEU A 159 -2.56 9.88 -7.10
C LEU A 159 -2.15 10.46 -5.75
N VAL A 160 -1.17 9.82 -5.10
CA VAL A 160 -0.74 10.19 -3.74
C VAL A 160 0.43 11.15 -3.76
N TYR A 161 1.41 10.88 -4.61
CA TYR A 161 2.57 11.74 -4.80
C TYR A 161 2.72 12.07 -6.28
N PHE A 162 3.13 13.31 -6.52
CA PHE A 162 3.59 13.78 -7.81
C PHE A 162 4.98 14.36 -7.57
N SER A 163 5.94 14.04 -8.42
CA SER A 163 7.27 14.65 -8.33
C SER A 163 7.77 15.06 -9.70
N ASN A 164 8.72 15.98 -9.74
CA ASN A 164 9.47 16.17 -10.97
C ASN A 164 10.51 15.06 -11.16
N TYR A 165 11.05 15.03 -12.37
CA TYR A 165 12.14 14.18 -12.82
C TYR A 165 13.11 15.06 -13.61
N ILE A 166 14.30 15.27 -13.07
CA ILE A 166 15.34 16.08 -13.70
C ILE A 166 16.49 15.15 -14.07
N PRO A 167 16.71 14.84 -15.36
CA PRO A 167 17.88 14.10 -15.82
C PRO A 167 19.19 14.71 -15.32
N THR A 168 20.12 13.86 -14.90
CA THR A 168 21.51 14.22 -14.56
C THR A 168 22.47 13.28 -15.28
N GLU A 169 23.78 13.57 -15.23
CA GLU A 169 24.79 12.71 -15.85
C GLU A 169 24.88 11.31 -15.20
N GLU A 170 24.59 11.21 -13.91
CA GLU A 170 24.68 9.96 -13.13
C GLU A 170 23.33 9.23 -12.99
N GLY A 171 22.22 9.92 -13.27
CA GLY A 171 20.88 9.38 -13.17
C GLY A 171 19.84 10.49 -13.26
N PHE A 172 19.18 10.80 -12.13
CA PHE A 172 18.21 11.88 -12.07
C PHE A 172 18.11 12.48 -10.66
N LYS A 173 17.51 13.68 -10.60
CA LYS A 173 17.21 14.40 -9.37
C LYS A 173 15.70 14.63 -9.26
N VAL A 174 15.21 14.63 -8.04
CA VAL A 174 13.89 15.13 -7.66
C VAL A 174 14.12 16.32 -6.73
N ASP A 175 13.62 17.49 -7.11
CA ASP A 175 13.64 18.69 -6.25
C ASP A 175 12.26 19.24 -5.91
N LEU A 176 11.22 18.56 -6.38
CA LEU A 176 9.82 18.88 -6.14
C LEU A 176 9.04 17.62 -5.82
N ILE A 177 8.34 17.64 -4.68
CA ILE A 177 7.29 16.68 -4.35
C ILE A 177 6.00 17.46 -4.08
N VAL A 178 4.89 17.00 -4.65
CA VAL A 178 3.54 17.44 -4.35
C VAL A 178 2.80 16.30 -3.68
N LEU A 179 2.17 16.57 -2.55
CA LEU A 179 1.38 15.62 -1.77
C LEU A 179 0.19 16.31 -1.08
N ASP A 180 -0.75 15.53 -0.55
CA ASP A 180 -1.85 16.05 0.27
C ASP A 180 -1.32 16.70 1.54
N ALA A 181 -1.59 18.00 1.73
CA ALA A 181 -1.16 18.76 2.91
C ALA A 181 -1.57 18.13 4.25
N ASN A 182 -2.69 17.39 4.28
CA ASN A 182 -3.18 16.74 5.50
C ASN A 182 -2.32 15.56 5.95
N LYS A 183 -1.44 15.04 5.08
CA LYS A 183 -0.51 13.97 5.44
C LYS A 183 0.75 14.47 6.14
N ILE A 184 1.00 15.78 6.13
CA ILE A 184 2.19 16.34 6.76
C ILE A 184 1.98 16.36 8.28
N ASP A 185 2.60 15.40 8.98
CA ASP A 185 2.67 15.41 10.44
C ASP A 185 3.71 16.44 10.89
N GLN A 186 3.29 17.41 11.70
CA GLN A 186 4.18 18.43 12.25
C GLN A 186 5.30 17.85 13.14
N LYS A 187 5.11 16.65 13.71
CA LYS A 187 6.12 15.97 14.54
C LYS A 187 7.13 15.18 13.71
N ASP A 188 6.80 14.92 12.45
CA ASP A 188 7.66 14.21 11.50
C ASP A 188 7.46 14.72 10.06
N PRO A 189 7.78 16.00 9.79
CA PRO A 189 7.40 16.66 8.55
C PRO A 189 8.09 16.09 7.30
N PHE A 190 9.19 15.37 7.49
CA PHE A 190 9.97 14.76 6.41
C PHE A 190 9.55 13.32 6.09
N PHE A 191 8.62 12.74 6.87
CA PHE A 191 8.22 11.35 6.76
C PHE A 191 7.80 10.97 5.33
N GLU A 192 6.91 11.77 4.75
CA GLU A 192 6.37 11.52 3.40
C GLU A 192 7.44 11.63 2.31
N PHE A 193 8.51 12.42 2.51
CA PHE A 193 9.61 12.50 1.55
C PHE A 193 10.45 11.23 1.56
N LYS A 194 10.68 10.65 2.75
CA LYS A 194 11.33 9.34 2.90
C LYS A 194 10.49 8.22 2.28
N VAL A 195 9.16 8.34 2.33
CA VAL A 195 8.27 7.42 1.63
C VAL A 195 8.51 7.50 0.12
N VAL A 196 8.53 8.70 -0.47
CA VAL A 196 8.80 8.88 -1.91
C VAL A 196 10.19 8.37 -2.28
N GLU A 197 11.21 8.68 -1.49
CA GLU A 197 12.58 8.18 -1.70
C GLU A 197 12.61 6.64 -1.68
N PHE A 198 11.96 6.02 -0.70
CA PHE A 198 11.84 4.57 -0.63
C PHE A 198 11.13 4.00 -1.86
N LEU A 199 10.04 4.62 -2.33
CA LEU A 199 9.33 4.16 -3.52
C LEU A 199 10.22 4.24 -4.76
N ILE A 200 10.98 5.32 -4.93
CA ILE A 200 11.94 5.45 -6.03
C ILE A 200 12.98 4.33 -5.96
N HIS A 201 13.65 4.15 -4.82
CA HIS A 201 14.65 3.11 -4.67
C HIS A 201 14.08 1.70 -4.89
N SER A 202 12.94 1.38 -4.28
CA SER A 202 12.39 0.02 -4.28
C SER A 202 11.62 -0.37 -5.53
N HIS A 203 10.97 0.58 -6.21
CA HIS A 203 10.11 0.30 -7.38
C HIS A 203 10.74 0.73 -8.70
N ILE A 204 11.52 1.82 -8.71
CA ILE A 204 12.19 2.33 -9.92
C ILE A 204 13.59 1.73 -10.04
N LEU A 205 14.42 1.84 -8.99
CA LEU A 205 15.81 1.35 -9.00
C LEU A 205 15.94 -0.12 -8.56
N ASN A 206 14.85 -0.73 -8.09
CA ASN A 206 14.78 -2.11 -7.63
C ASN A 206 15.78 -2.49 -6.51
N TYR A 207 16.12 -1.52 -5.65
CA TYR A 207 16.95 -1.74 -4.48
C TYR A 207 16.14 -2.30 -3.31
N LYS A 208 16.79 -3.14 -2.49
CA LYS A 208 16.25 -3.64 -1.23
C LYS A 208 16.84 -2.82 -0.10
N LEU A 209 16.03 -1.99 0.54
CA LEU A 209 16.41 -1.14 1.65
C LEU A 209 15.27 -1.08 2.67
N PRO A 210 15.54 -0.66 3.91
CA PRO A 210 14.49 -0.44 4.89
C PRO A 210 13.59 0.73 4.48
N HIS A 211 12.28 0.54 4.53
CA HIS A 211 11.33 1.63 4.38
C HIS A 211 11.20 2.42 5.69
N PRO A 212 10.79 3.70 5.64
CA PRO A 212 10.62 4.50 6.84
C PRO A 212 9.42 4.02 7.66
N LEU A 213 9.55 4.11 8.98
CA LEU A 213 8.44 3.96 9.93
C LEU A 213 8.02 5.32 10.46
N PRO A 214 6.69 5.61 10.51
CA PRO A 214 6.22 6.83 11.13
C PRO A 214 6.45 6.75 12.64
N LYS A 215 6.88 7.87 13.26
CA LYS A 215 7.12 7.94 14.72
C LYS A 215 5.93 7.52 15.58
N SER A 216 4.72 7.64 15.04
CA SER A 216 3.48 7.20 15.70
C SER A 216 3.42 5.69 16.01
N LEU A 217 4.33 4.89 15.43
CA LEU A 217 4.43 3.44 15.64
C LEU A 217 5.50 3.00 16.64
N GLU A 218 6.35 3.88 17.20
CA GLU A 218 7.49 3.50 18.06
C GLU A 218 7.10 2.56 19.21
N ASN A 219 5.92 2.73 19.79
CA ASN A 219 5.40 1.93 20.90
C ASN A 219 4.32 0.92 20.48
N LYS A 220 4.16 0.67 19.18
CA LYS A 220 3.11 -0.18 18.59
C LYS A 220 3.73 -1.20 17.63
N VAL A 221 4.71 -1.96 18.12
CA VAL A 221 5.46 -2.95 17.33
C VAL A 221 4.53 -3.93 16.61
N ASP A 222 3.45 -4.36 17.26
CA ASP A 222 2.43 -5.25 16.68
C ASP A 222 1.77 -4.70 15.41
N ASN A 223 1.78 -3.37 15.22
CA ASN A 223 1.19 -2.71 14.07
C ASN A 223 2.18 -2.49 12.93
N ILE A 224 3.49 -2.72 13.14
CA ILE A 224 4.51 -2.44 12.13
C ILE A 224 4.27 -3.29 10.89
N LEU A 225 4.07 -4.60 11.03
CA LEU A 225 3.84 -5.50 9.89
C LEU A 225 2.65 -5.06 9.03
N GLY A 226 1.52 -4.77 9.68
CA GLY A 226 0.31 -4.33 8.99
C GLY A 226 0.49 -2.99 8.30
N TYR A 227 1.17 -2.04 8.94
CA TYR A 227 1.54 -0.75 8.34
C TYR A 227 2.47 -0.94 7.12
N SER A 228 3.58 -1.64 7.31
CA SER A 228 4.60 -1.93 6.29
C SER A 228 3.98 -2.54 5.05
N PHE A 229 3.12 -3.54 5.22
CA PHE A 229 2.48 -4.21 4.11
C PHE A 229 1.36 -3.38 3.47
N SER A 230 0.58 -2.64 4.26
CA SER A 230 -0.43 -1.72 3.73
C SER A 230 0.21 -0.67 2.82
N MET A 231 1.34 -0.11 3.25
CA MET A 231 2.03 0.93 2.51
C MET A 231 2.87 0.38 1.37
N PHE A 232 3.71 -0.63 1.62
CA PHE A 232 4.78 -1.06 0.70
C PHE A 232 4.61 -2.49 0.19
N GLY A 233 3.63 -3.24 0.69
CA GLY A 233 3.29 -4.55 0.15
C GLY A 233 4.38 -5.59 0.26
N ASN A 234 4.49 -6.43 -0.77
CA ASN A 234 5.54 -7.44 -0.90
C ASN A 234 6.95 -6.85 -1.13
N ARG A 235 7.10 -5.53 -1.28
CA ARG A 235 8.40 -4.85 -1.35
C ARG A 235 8.86 -4.29 0.00
N GLY A 236 7.97 -4.25 1.00
CA GLY A 236 8.26 -3.78 2.36
C GLY A 236 8.97 -4.82 3.23
N HIS A 237 10.16 -5.26 2.82
CA HIS A 237 10.89 -6.35 3.49
C HIS A 237 11.49 -5.97 4.84
N TYR A 238 11.97 -4.74 4.96
CA TYR A 238 12.61 -4.23 6.16
C TYR A 238 12.04 -2.86 6.46
N ALA A 239 11.91 -2.54 7.74
CA ALA A 239 11.47 -1.23 8.20
C ALA A 239 12.50 -0.64 9.16
N SER A 240 12.57 0.68 9.29
CA SER A 240 13.46 1.30 10.25
C SER A 240 12.90 2.65 10.72
N TYR A 241 13.19 3.00 11.97
CA TYR A 241 13.10 4.39 12.42
C TYR A 241 14.38 5.09 11.98
N GLU A 242 14.23 6.29 11.45
CA GLU A 242 15.37 7.15 11.12
C GLU A 242 15.52 8.28 12.13
#